data_AF-A0A533XI31-F1
#
_entry.id   AF-A0A533XI31-F1
#
_cell.length_a   1.000
_cell.length_b   1.000
_cell.length_c   1.000
_cell.angle_alpha   90.00
_cell.angle_beta   90.00
_cell.angle_gamma   90.00
#
_symmetry.space_group_name_H-M   'P 1'
#
loop_
_entity.id
_entity.type
_entity.pdbx_description
1 polymer ?
#
loop_
_entity_poly.entity_id
_entity_poly.type
_entity_poly.pdbx_seq_one_letter_code
_entity_poly.pdbx_strand_id
1 'polypeptide(L)'
;MTTDELEKVLAQQPVGRLHQLARGRIHRHFRLGKRRLIDALLRHSAENRAGLESDLQVLTQEGPRPEPPPGRWRQPEISRGHAAQPGRSNRHPIKASESEPSEPATELSAFLEGIGVPPPRPFV
;
A
#
# COMPACT_ATOMS: atom_id res chain seq x y z
N MET A 1 1.65 -13.73 -21.15
CA MET A 1 0.32 -13.44 -21.74
C MET A 1 0.49 -12.53 -22.96
N THR A 2 -0.46 -12.52 -23.90
CA THR A 2 -0.53 -11.46 -24.94
C THR A 2 -1.13 -10.17 -24.38
N THR A 3 -1.02 -9.04 -25.08
CA THR A 3 -1.60 -7.75 -24.63
C THR A 3 -3.12 -7.79 -24.62
N ASP A 4 -3.73 -8.43 -25.62
CA ASP A 4 -5.19 -8.59 -25.72
C ASP A 4 -5.73 -9.51 -24.62
N GLU A 5 -4.99 -10.57 -24.27
CA GLU A 5 -5.32 -11.42 -23.13
C GLU A 5 -5.28 -10.64 -21.82
N LEU A 6 -4.25 -9.82 -21.64
CA LEU A 6 -4.10 -9.00 -20.44
C LEU A 6 -5.26 -8.00 -20.30
N GLU A 7 -5.64 -7.34 -21.39
CA GLU A 7 -6.80 -6.43 -21.39
C GLU A 7 -8.08 -7.15 -20.98
N LYS A 8 -8.34 -8.34 -21.54
CA LYS A 8 -9.51 -9.15 -21.19
C LYS A 8 -9.51 -9.52 -19.70
N VAL A 9 -8.36 -9.93 -19.16
CA VAL A 9 -8.22 -10.27 -17.73
C VAL A 9 -8.48 -9.02 -16.87
N LEU A 10 -7.89 -7.87 -17.20
CA LEU A 10 -8.10 -6.62 -16.49
C LEU A 10 -9.57 -6.15 -16.56
N ALA A 11 -10.24 -6.35 -17.70
CA ALA A 11 -11.64 -5.99 -17.87
C ALA A 11 -12.57 -6.84 -16.97
N GLN A 12 -12.22 -8.10 -16.71
CA GLN A 12 -12.97 -8.99 -15.82
C GLN A 12 -12.77 -8.65 -14.33
N GLN A 13 -11.67 -7.98 -13.96
CA GLN A 13 -11.42 -7.64 -12.56
C GLN A 13 -12.37 -6.53 -12.04
N PRO A 14 -12.72 -6.57 -10.74
CA PRO A 14 -13.42 -5.48 -10.08
C PRO A 14 -12.55 -4.23 -9.97
N VAL A 15 -13.20 -3.07 -9.95
CA VAL A 15 -12.52 -1.75 -9.96
C VAL A 15 -11.59 -1.56 -8.76
N GLY A 16 -11.97 -2.05 -7.58
CA GLY A 16 -11.11 -2.01 -6.39
C GLY A 16 -9.76 -2.70 -6.58
N ARG A 17 -9.74 -3.88 -7.23
CA ARG A 17 -8.50 -4.60 -7.54
C ARG A 17 -7.65 -3.85 -8.57
N LEU A 18 -8.28 -3.23 -9.57
CA LEU A 18 -7.56 -2.41 -10.54
C LEU A 18 -6.86 -1.21 -9.88
N HIS A 19 -7.49 -0.57 -8.88
CA HIS A 19 -6.84 0.50 -8.12
C HIS A 19 -5.65 -0.02 -7.29
N GLN A 20 -5.76 -1.21 -6.72
CA GLN A 20 -4.65 -1.83 -5.99
C GLN A 20 -3.46 -2.11 -6.92
N LEU A 21 -3.71 -2.65 -8.11
CA LEU A 21 -2.69 -2.83 -9.14
C LEU A 21 -2.07 -1.50 -9.58
N ALA A 22 -2.87 -0.44 -9.67
CA ALA A 22 -2.41 0.88 -10.07
C ALA A 22 -1.67 1.65 -8.96
N ARG A 23 -1.75 1.18 -7.70
CA ARG A 23 -1.15 1.86 -6.55
C ARG A 23 0.36 1.88 -6.70
N GLY A 24 0.96 3.07 -6.53
CA GLY A 24 2.40 3.27 -6.69
C GLY A 24 2.90 3.33 -8.14
N ARG A 25 2.07 2.97 -9.13
CA ARG A 25 2.42 2.98 -10.56
C ARG A 25 1.80 4.16 -11.30
N ILE A 26 0.53 4.44 -11.03
CA ILE A 26 -0.26 5.43 -11.77
C ILE A 26 -0.71 6.52 -10.79
N HIS A 27 -0.35 7.76 -11.09
CA HIS A 27 -0.76 8.90 -10.29
C HIS A 27 -2.25 9.21 -10.47
N ARG A 28 -2.94 9.62 -9.40
CA ARG A 28 -4.41 9.90 -9.42
C ARG A 28 -5.26 8.73 -9.94
N HIS A 29 -4.80 7.49 -9.80
CA HIS A 29 -5.52 6.30 -10.28
C HIS A 29 -6.95 6.19 -9.76
N PHE A 30 -7.25 6.69 -8.56
CA PHE A 30 -8.61 6.76 -7.99
C PHE A 30 -9.58 7.67 -8.76
N ARG A 31 -9.06 8.65 -9.51
CA ARG A 31 -9.87 9.55 -10.33
C ARG A 31 -10.07 9.02 -11.75
N LEU A 32 -9.32 7.99 -12.13
CA LEU A 32 -9.44 7.34 -13.43
C LEU A 32 -10.57 6.32 -13.33
N GLY A 33 -11.61 6.48 -14.14
CA GLY A 33 -12.65 5.47 -14.27
C GLY A 33 -12.10 4.15 -14.82
N LYS A 34 -12.86 3.06 -14.70
CA LYS A 34 -12.43 1.69 -15.04
C LYS A 34 -11.68 1.60 -16.39
N ARG A 35 -12.25 2.15 -17.47
CA ARG A 35 -11.65 2.09 -18.81
C ARG A 35 -10.29 2.78 -18.87
N ARG A 36 -10.21 4.01 -18.33
CA ARG A 36 -8.96 4.80 -18.30
C ARG A 36 -7.89 4.15 -17.42
N LEU A 37 -8.31 3.47 -16.37
CA LEU A 37 -7.42 2.75 -15.49
C LEU A 37 -6.80 1.53 -16.18
N ILE A 38 -7.59 0.78 -16.96
CA ILE A 38 -7.11 -0.33 -17.78
C ILE A 38 -6.13 0.18 -18.84
N ASP A 39 -6.49 1.24 -19.59
CA ASP A 39 -5.59 1.85 -20.59
C ASP A 39 -4.24 2.23 -19.98
N ALA A 40 -4.26 2.84 -18.78
CA ALA A 40 -3.06 3.28 -18.10
C ALA A 40 -2.20 2.10 -17.60
N LEU A 41 -2.83 1.00 -17.13
CA LEU A 41 -2.14 -0.23 -16.78
C LEU A 41 -1.52 -0.92 -18.01
N LEU A 42 -2.22 -0.93 -19.15
CA LEU A 42 -1.70 -1.47 -20.40
C LEU A 42 -0.48 -0.66 -20.89
N ARG A 43 -0.51 0.67 -20.80
CA ARG A 43 0.65 1.52 -21.12
C ARG A 43 1.85 1.20 -20.22
N HIS A 44 1.64 1.08 -18.91
CA HIS A 44 2.69 0.74 -17.95
C HIS A 44 3.22 -0.70 -18.14
N SER A 45 2.41 -1.60 -18.68
CA SER A 45 2.84 -2.98 -18.95
C SER A 45 3.99 -3.07 -19.96
N ALA A 46 4.18 -2.05 -20.81
CA ALA A 46 5.32 -1.98 -21.73
C ALA A 46 6.66 -1.83 -20.98
N GLU A 47 6.66 -1.18 -19.82
CA GLU A 47 7.87 -0.94 -19.01
C GLU A 47 8.10 -2.05 -17.99
N ASN A 48 7.04 -2.57 -17.36
CA ASN A 48 7.14 -3.60 -16.34
C ASN A 48 5.98 -4.59 -16.42
N ARG A 49 6.07 -5.50 -17.39
CA ARG A 49 5.08 -6.55 -17.61
C ARG A 49 5.09 -7.61 -16.51
N ALA A 50 6.28 -8.10 -16.17
CA ALA A 50 6.44 -9.22 -15.23
C ALA A 50 5.91 -8.88 -13.82
N GLY A 51 6.17 -7.66 -13.34
CA GLY A 51 5.66 -7.23 -12.03
C GLY A 51 4.14 -7.09 -12.01
N LEU A 52 3.53 -6.65 -13.11
CA LEU A 52 2.07 -6.55 -13.21
C LEU A 52 1.41 -7.93 -13.28
N GLU A 53 1.99 -8.87 -14.04
CA GLU A 53 1.49 -10.25 -14.11
C GLU A 53 1.63 -10.97 -12.76
N SER A 54 2.73 -10.75 -12.03
CA SER A 54 2.92 -11.29 -10.68
C SER A 54 1.87 -10.75 -9.70
N ASP A 55 1.65 -9.43 -9.66
CA ASP A 55 0.62 -8.83 -8.81
C ASP A 55 -0.79 -9.33 -9.17
N LEU A 56 -1.08 -9.49 -10.47
CA LEU A 56 -2.36 -10.07 -10.92
C LEU A 56 -2.56 -11.49 -10.39
N GLN A 57 -1.52 -12.32 -10.44
CA GLN A 57 -1.58 -13.69 -9.92
C GLN A 57 -1.78 -13.70 -8.41
N VAL A 58 -1.11 -12.83 -7.66
CA VAL A 58 -1.30 -12.70 -6.21
C VAL A 58 -2.74 -12.30 -5.89
N LEU A 59 -3.26 -11.24 -6.53
CA LEU A 59 -4.62 -10.76 -6.27
C LEU A 59 -5.72 -11.74 -6.71
N THR A 60 -5.45 -12.59 -7.69
CA THR A 60 -6.39 -13.62 -8.12
C THR A 60 -6.44 -14.76 -7.10
N GLN A 61 -5.29 -15.11 -6.50
CA GLN A 61 -5.19 -16.14 -5.47
C GLN A 61 -5.73 -15.70 -4.11
N GLU A 62 -5.61 -14.41 -3.76
CA GLU A 62 -6.03 -13.89 -2.44
C GLU A 62 -7.56 -13.81 -2.23
N GLY A 63 -8.39 -14.23 -3.19
CA GLY A 63 -9.84 -14.23 -3.04
C GLY A 63 -10.44 -12.82 -2.83
N PRO A 64 -11.76 -12.69 -2.62
CA PRO A 64 -12.36 -11.42 -2.25
C PRO A 64 -11.84 -11.03 -0.86
N ARG A 65 -10.94 -10.05 -0.82
CA ARG A 65 -10.42 -9.51 0.43
C ARG A 65 -11.59 -8.90 1.23
N PRO A 66 -11.69 -9.17 2.54
CA PRO A 66 -12.58 -8.39 3.40
C PRO A 66 -12.17 -6.92 3.28
N GLU A 67 -13.16 -6.03 3.14
CA GLU A 67 -12.91 -4.59 3.11
C GLU A 67 -11.91 -4.23 4.22
N PRO A 68 -10.87 -3.43 3.92
CA PRO A 68 -10.05 -2.89 5.00
C PRO A 68 -11.03 -2.22 5.97
N PRO A 69 -10.96 -2.49 7.29
CA PRO A 69 -11.81 -1.81 8.25
C PRO A 69 -11.69 -0.31 7.94
N PRO A 70 -12.82 0.43 7.87
CA PRO A 70 -12.82 1.81 7.42
C PRO A 70 -11.69 2.49 8.17
N GLY A 71 -10.67 2.89 7.41
CA GLY A 71 -9.47 3.44 7.98
C GLY A 71 -9.94 4.48 8.97
N ARG A 72 -9.52 4.32 10.23
CA ARG A 72 -9.32 5.49 11.07
C ARG A 72 -8.47 6.38 10.19
N TRP A 73 -9.10 7.38 9.56
CA TRP A 73 -8.46 8.64 9.29
C TRP A 73 -7.66 8.85 10.56
N ARG A 74 -6.33 8.80 10.46
CA ARG A 74 -5.48 9.30 11.52
C ARG A 74 -5.92 10.76 11.57
N GLN A 75 -6.95 11.03 12.37
CA GLN A 75 -7.29 12.36 12.79
C GLN A 75 -5.95 12.81 13.35
N PRO A 76 -5.31 13.86 12.79
CA PRO A 76 -4.42 14.60 13.65
C PRO A 76 -5.31 14.95 14.83
N GLU A 77 -5.05 14.33 15.99
CA GLU A 77 -5.70 14.66 17.25
C GLU A 77 -5.65 16.18 17.35
N ILE A 78 -6.75 16.82 16.98
CA ILE A 78 -6.93 18.25 17.19
C ILE A 78 -7.28 18.30 18.66
N SER A 79 -6.24 18.23 19.49
CA SER A 79 -6.31 18.51 20.91
C SER A 79 -6.89 19.92 21.03
N ARG A 80 -8.20 20.00 21.21
CA ARG A 80 -8.90 21.23 21.57
C ARG A 80 -8.45 21.60 22.97
N GLY A 81 -7.51 22.53 23.05
CA GLY A 81 -7.02 23.06 24.30
C GLY A 81 -6.02 24.20 24.10
N HIS A 82 -6.51 25.33 23.59
CA HIS A 82 -6.14 26.71 23.96
C HIS A 82 -6.09 27.68 22.76
N ALA A 83 -6.97 28.69 22.86
CA ALA A 83 -6.90 30.07 22.40
C ALA A 83 -6.01 30.46 21.19
N ALA A 84 -6.64 31.12 20.20
CA ALA A 84 -6.22 32.38 19.56
C ALA A 84 -4.71 32.74 19.59
N GLN A 85 -3.99 32.97 18.50
CA GLN A 85 -4.24 33.87 17.36
C GLN A 85 -3.08 33.74 16.31
N PRO A 86 -3.06 34.48 15.17
CA PRO A 86 -2.51 34.02 13.90
C PRO A 86 -1.08 34.50 13.58
N GLY A 87 -0.46 33.78 12.64
CA GLY A 87 0.54 34.32 11.72
C GLY A 87 1.99 34.15 12.14
N ARG A 88 2.76 33.41 11.32
CA ARG A 88 3.84 33.98 10.50
C ARG A 88 4.57 32.87 9.74
N SER A 89 4.61 33.06 8.43
CA SER A 89 5.58 32.47 7.52
C SER A 89 6.99 32.85 7.97
N ASN A 90 7.89 31.87 8.15
CA ASN A 90 9.29 32.10 7.81
C ASN A 90 9.99 30.79 7.40
N ARG A 91 10.55 30.80 6.20
CA ARG A 91 11.60 29.87 5.75
C ARG A 91 12.82 30.06 6.65
N HIS A 92 13.53 28.99 6.98
CA HIS A 92 14.94 28.74 6.60
C HIS A 92 15.46 27.43 7.24
N PRO A 93 16.49 26.80 6.65
CA PRO A 93 16.78 25.37 6.78
C PRO A 93 17.70 25.07 7.97
N ILE A 94 17.52 23.91 8.60
CA ILE A 94 18.44 23.40 9.63
C ILE A 94 19.09 22.12 9.10
N LYS A 95 20.43 22.18 9.06
CA LYS A 95 21.35 21.11 8.69
C LYS A 95 21.28 19.92 9.67
N ALA A 96 21.59 18.75 9.11
CA ALA A 96 22.26 17.58 9.68
C ALA A 96 22.24 17.41 11.21
N SER A 97 21.50 16.41 11.65
CA SER A 97 21.73 15.71 12.90
C SER A 97 21.65 14.21 12.62
N GLU A 98 22.81 13.60 12.39
CA GLU A 98 23.05 12.18 12.64
C GLU A 98 22.66 11.89 14.09
N SER A 99 21.71 10.98 14.29
CA SER A 99 21.41 10.34 15.57
C SER A 99 20.54 9.12 15.27
N GLU A 100 21.17 8.07 14.75
CA GLU A 100 20.72 6.71 15.05
C GLU A 100 21.03 6.43 16.52
N PRO A 101 20.03 6.00 17.29
CA PRO A 101 20.21 4.84 18.14
C PRO A 101 19.40 3.71 17.49
N SER A 102 20.13 2.74 16.91
CA SER A 102 19.58 1.47 16.47
C SER A 102 18.82 0.83 17.65
N GLU A 103 17.50 0.96 17.68
CA GLU A 103 16.66 0.17 18.58
C GLU A 103 16.90 -1.31 18.26
N PRO A 104 17.20 -2.16 19.25
CA PRO A 104 17.47 -3.56 18.97
C PRO A 104 16.21 -4.19 18.38
N ALA A 105 16.38 -4.88 17.25
CA ALA A 105 15.34 -5.66 16.63
C ALA A 105 14.63 -6.49 17.71
N THR A 106 13.37 -6.16 17.99
CA THR A 106 12.53 -6.95 18.89
C THR A 106 12.59 -8.39 18.43
N GLU A 107 13.17 -9.27 19.25
CA GLU A 107 13.28 -10.69 18.93
C GLU A 107 11.89 -11.23 18.61
N LEU A 108 11.75 -11.90 17.47
CA LEU A 108 10.48 -12.44 16.99
C LEU A 108 9.82 -13.33 18.06
N SER A 109 10.61 -14.04 18.85
CA SER A 109 10.15 -14.86 19.98
C SER A 109 9.41 -14.04 21.05
N ALA A 110 9.94 -12.87 21.42
CA ALA A 110 9.31 -11.97 22.37
C ALA A 110 8.03 -11.34 21.82
N PHE A 111 7.97 -11.09 20.50
CA PHE A 111 6.75 -10.63 19.84
C PHE A 111 5.66 -11.71 19.81
N LEU A 112 6.04 -12.98 19.67
CA LEU A 112 5.11 -14.11 19.62
C LEU A 112 4.69 -14.62 21.01
N GLU A 113 5.28 -14.09 22.07
CA GLU A 113 4.95 -14.42 23.46
C GLU A 113 3.56 -13.86 23.83
N GLY A 114 2.67 -14.72 24.33
CA GLY A 114 1.29 -14.35 24.68
C GLY A 114 0.24 -14.58 23.58
N ILE A 115 0.64 -14.87 22.33
CA ILE A 115 -0.28 -15.20 21.24
C ILE A 115 -0.60 -16.71 21.16
N GLY A 116 0.01 -17.53 22.03
CA GLY A 116 -0.24 -18.98 22.11
C GLY A 116 0.36 -19.79 20.95
N VAL A 117 1.38 -19.26 20.26
CA VAL A 117 2.02 -19.95 19.14
C VAL A 117 2.84 -21.14 19.67
N PRO A 118 2.59 -22.38 19.20
CA PRO A 118 3.35 -23.54 19.62
C PRO A 118 4.80 -23.46 19.10
N PRO A 119 5.78 -23.98 19.86
CA PRO A 119 7.18 -23.93 19.46
C PRO A 119 7.42 -24.72 18.17
N PRO A 120 8.39 -24.29 17.34
CA PRO A 120 8.71 -24.98 16.10
C PRO A 120 9.16 -26.42 16.39
N ARG A 121 8.51 -27.40 15.75
CA ARG A 121 8.91 -28.80 15.82
C ARG A 121 9.79 -29.13 14.62
N PRO A 122 10.90 -29.85 14.79
CA PRO A 122 11.67 -30.35 13.66
C PRO A 122 10.81 -31.33 12.86
N PHE A 123 10.96 -31.30 11.54
CA PHE A 123 10.40 -32.33 10.67
C PHE A 123 11.22 -33.61 10.85
N VAL A 124 10.55 -34.71 11.20
CA VAL A 124 11.11 -36.07 11.26
C VAL A 124 10.81 -36.78 9.95
#